data_AF-A0A7M7IE19-F1
#
_entry.id   AF-A0A7M7IE19-F1
#
_cell.length_a   1.000
_cell.length_b   1.000
_cell.length_c   1.000
_cell.angle_alpha   90.00
_cell.angle_beta   90.00
_cell.angle_gamma   90.00
#
_symmetry.space_group_name_H-M   'P 1'
#
loop_
_entity.id
_entity.type
_entity.pdbx_description
1 polymer ?
#
loop_
_entity_poly.entity_id
_entity_poly.type
_entity_poly.pdbx_seq_one_letter_code
_entity_poly.pdbx_strand_id
1 'polypeptide(L)'
;MLSERIKYAMDHLSHKQHISLLARPNWRRIQKKHVHILPRPYSIRRSALKARASKRIKVMAQPKHVTKKYDPAKAPPLFPRIHPKTLAAKTTKRINDLALPTKRTLLANMRFPTSANIASTLLRVQKSRYRRYRFFCNARQQREMKRKQRILAKLRRAIKPDEWEHHMEVLEILSAPKVPPKPRPIKKKKWRPFNVRRLEELATPPAREMPVGRDPFKVPITALTYKISKRLLKIAFPKVPTEIMPPRVPGQVSPAALKAPPQGR
;
A
#
# COMPACT_ATOMS: atom_id res chain seq x y z
N MET A 1 -21.98 12.67 36.50
CA MET A 1 -21.98 13.41 35.21
C MET A 1 -22.06 12.52 33.95
N LEU A 2 -21.00 11.82 33.53
CA LEU A 2 -21.04 11.05 32.26
C LEU A 2 -21.94 9.79 32.36
N SER A 3 -21.92 9.13 33.53
CA SER A 3 -22.74 7.94 33.83
C SER A 3 -24.24 8.24 33.89
N GLU A 4 -24.63 9.38 34.47
CA GLU A 4 -26.03 9.81 34.57
C GLU A 4 -26.60 10.21 33.20
N ARG A 5 -25.80 10.87 32.36
CA ARG A 5 -26.19 11.17 30.97
C ARG A 5 -26.38 9.91 30.13
N ILE A 6 -25.57 8.88 30.37
CA ILE A 6 -25.72 7.57 29.70
C ILE A 6 -26.98 6.87 30.20
N LYS A 7 -27.27 6.88 31.52
CA LYS A 7 -28.52 6.34 32.07
C LYS A 7 -29.75 7.06 31.50
N TYR A 8 -29.76 8.39 31.53
CA TYR A 8 -30.84 9.21 30.95
C TYR A 8 -31.06 8.91 29.46
N ALA A 9 -29.99 8.78 28.66
CA ALA A 9 -30.13 8.42 27.25
C ALA A 9 -30.66 7.00 27.02
N MET A 10 -30.38 6.06 27.94
CA MET A 10 -30.86 4.67 27.89
C MET A 10 -32.31 4.53 28.35
N ASP A 11 -32.77 5.33 29.31
CA ASP A 11 -34.14 5.30 29.81
C ASP A 11 -35.17 5.83 28.80
N HIS A 12 -34.75 6.68 27.86
CA HIS A 12 -35.61 7.23 26.80
C HIS A 12 -35.56 6.41 25.50
N LEU A 13 -34.79 5.32 25.46
CA LEU A 13 -34.73 4.42 24.31
C LEU A 13 -35.88 3.40 24.41
N SER A 14 -36.73 3.34 23.36
CA SER A 14 -37.74 2.28 23.31
C SER A 14 -37.07 0.91 23.20
N HIS A 15 -37.74 -0.15 23.66
CA HIS A 15 -37.20 -1.52 23.65
C HIS A 15 -36.65 -1.93 22.27
N LYS A 16 -37.33 -1.53 21.19
CA LYS A 16 -36.88 -1.78 19.81
C LYS A 16 -35.61 -1.00 19.45
N GLN A 17 -35.47 0.24 19.90
CA GLN A 17 -34.29 1.06 19.67
C GLN A 17 -33.08 0.52 20.45
N HIS A 18 -33.29 0.07 21.69
CA HIS A 18 -32.25 -0.57 22.49
C HIS A 18 -31.71 -1.85 21.84
N ILE A 19 -32.58 -2.75 21.37
CA ILE A 19 -32.19 -3.95 20.62
C ILE A 19 -31.45 -3.58 19.34
N SER A 20 -31.88 -2.54 18.61
CA SER A 20 -31.23 -2.11 17.38
C SER A 20 -29.79 -1.61 17.63
N LEU A 21 -29.54 -0.95 18.76
CA LEU A 21 -28.21 -0.50 19.15
C LEU A 21 -27.30 -1.67 19.54
N LEU A 22 -27.83 -2.67 20.24
CA LEU A 22 -27.09 -3.89 20.57
C LEU A 22 -26.80 -4.73 19.33
N ALA A 23 -27.71 -4.74 18.36
CA ALA A 23 -27.58 -5.46 17.09
C ALA A 23 -26.66 -4.77 16.09
N ARG A 24 -26.25 -3.51 16.32
CA ARG A 24 -25.25 -2.85 15.49
C ARG A 24 -23.95 -3.66 15.55
N PRO A 25 -23.37 -4.05 14.39
CA PRO A 25 -22.09 -4.71 14.40
C PRO A 25 -21.10 -3.79 15.09
N ASN A 26 -20.28 -4.32 15.98
CA ASN A 26 -19.32 -3.52 16.72
C ASN A 26 -18.16 -3.16 15.77
N TRP A 27 -18.34 -2.14 14.92
CA TRP A 27 -17.43 -1.75 13.81
C TRP A 27 -15.99 -1.46 14.29
N ARG A 28 -15.82 -1.26 15.59
CA ARG A 28 -14.51 -1.14 16.26
C ARG A 28 -13.61 -2.37 16.07
N ARG A 29 -14.15 -3.57 15.79
CA ARG A 29 -13.34 -4.81 15.62
C ARG A 29 -12.91 -5.11 14.18
N ILE A 30 -13.59 -4.58 13.16
CA ILE A 30 -13.33 -4.94 11.75
C ILE A 30 -12.34 -3.97 11.09
N GLN A 31 -12.37 -2.69 11.46
CA GLN A 31 -11.37 -1.73 10.99
C GLN A 31 -10.10 -1.83 11.86
N LYS A 32 -9.25 -2.83 11.59
CA LYS A 32 -7.83 -2.72 11.97
C LYS A 32 -7.24 -1.55 11.19
N LYS A 33 -7.30 -0.34 11.77
CA LYS A 33 -6.50 0.79 11.30
C LYS A 33 -5.05 0.32 11.38
N HIS A 34 -4.42 0.13 10.23
CA HIS A 34 -3.00 -0.17 10.17
C HIS A 34 -2.28 1.02 10.81
N VAL A 35 -1.77 0.85 12.03
CA VAL A 35 -1.21 1.93 12.86
C VAL A 35 -0.09 2.68 12.12
N HIS A 36 0.55 2.00 11.16
CA HIS A 36 1.65 2.52 10.36
C HIS A 36 1.26 3.13 9.01
N ILE A 37 -0.01 3.03 8.58
CA ILE A 37 -0.47 3.65 7.33
C ILE A 37 -1.09 5.01 7.68
N LEU A 38 -0.26 6.05 7.66
CA LEU A 38 -0.76 7.41 7.75
C LEU A 38 -1.39 7.80 6.41
N PRO A 39 -2.65 8.28 6.37
CA PRO A 39 -3.33 8.67 5.12
C PRO A 39 -2.67 9.86 4.40
N ARG A 40 -1.80 10.60 5.10
CA ARG A 40 -1.01 11.72 4.57
C ARG A 40 0.38 11.70 5.22
N PRO A 41 1.32 10.88 4.72
CA PRO A 41 2.61 10.65 5.39
C PRO A 41 3.47 11.92 5.51
N TYR A 42 3.27 12.89 4.61
CA TYR A 42 4.04 14.14 4.59
C TYR A 42 3.29 15.34 5.21
N SER A 43 2.06 15.17 5.70
CA SER A 43 1.35 16.29 6.33
C SER A 43 1.65 16.33 7.82
N ILE A 44 2.19 17.44 8.29
CA ILE A 44 2.44 17.69 9.71
C ILE A 44 1.09 17.90 10.42
N ARG A 45 0.87 17.22 11.55
CA ARG A 45 -0.36 17.39 12.34
C ARG A 45 -0.42 18.81 12.91
N ARG A 46 -1.61 19.44 12.89
CA ARG A 46 -1.83 20.79 13.47
C ARG A 46 -1.37 20.91 14.94
N SER A 47 -1.48 19.84 15.72
CA SER A 47 -1.00 19.82 17.11
C SER A 47 0.54 19.88 17.21
N ALA A 48 1.25 19.26 16.27
CA ALA A 48 2.71 19.35 16.18
C ALA A 48 3.15 20.76 15.76
N LEU A 49 2.41 21.42 14.87
CA LEU A 49 2.66 22.83 14.51
C LEU A 49 2.40 23.81 15.67
N LYS A 50 1.49 23.47 16.59
CA LYS A 50 1.20 24.27 17.79
C LYS A 50 2.11 23.93 18.99
N ALA A 51 2.88 22.84 18.90
CA ALA A 51 3.72 22.40 20.01
C ALA A 51 4.92 23.33 20.16
N ARG A 52 5.08 23.91 21.34
CA ARG A 52 6.27 24.69 21.70
C ARG A 52 7.38 23.74 22.16
N ALA A 53 8.60 23.95 21.68
CA ALA A 53 9.76 23.19 22.12
C ALA A 53 9.99 23.36 23.63
N SER A 54 10.20 22.26 24.35
CA SER A 54 10.49 22.28 25.78
C SER A 54 11.84 22.95 26.06
N LYS A 55 12.03 23.46 27.28
CA LYS A 55 13.27 24.14 27.70
C LYS A 55 14.50 23.26 27.46
N ARG A 56 14.41 21.96 27.75
CA ARG A 56 15.46 20.98 27.48
C ARG A 56 15.79 20.86 25.99
N ILE A 57 14.80 20.78 25.12
CA ILE A 57 15.02 20.72 23.66
C ILE A 57 15.70 21.99 23.17
N LYS A 58 15.29 23.16 23.67
CA LYS A 58 15.95 24.43 23.34
C LYS A 58 17.42 24.45 23.75
N VAL A 59 17.73 23.96 24.95
CA VAL A 59 19.12 23.85 25.45
C VAL A 59 19.93 22.85 24.60
N MET A 60 19.36 21.71 24.24
CA MET A 60 20.04 20.74 23.36
C MET A 60 20.22 21.24 21.92
N ALA A 61 19.33 22.11 21.45
CA ALA A 61 19.40 22.71 20.12
C ALA A 61 20.43 23.85 20.05
N GLN A 62 20.93 24.35 21.18
CA GLN A 62 22.03 25.29 21.17
C GLN A 62 23.29 24.56 20.68
N PRO A 63 24.00 25.11 19.67
CA PRO A 63 25.23 24.51 19.20
C PRO A 63 26.26 24.56 20.34
N LYS A 64 26.97 23.45 20.57
CA LYS A 64 28.02 23.37 21.60
C LYS A 64 29.12 24.42 21.40
N HIS A 65 29.34 24.84 20.16
CA HIS A 65 30.31 25.86 19.79
C HIS A 65 29.62 26.85 18.85
N VAL A 66 29.62 28.12 19.21
CA VAL A 66 29.17 29.19 18.31
C VAL A 66 30.31 29.42 17.33
N THR A 67 30.19 28.92 16.10
CA THR A 67 31.18 29.24 15.06
C THR A 67 31.13 30.74 14.82
N LYS A 68 32.25 31.43 15.09
CA LYS A 68 32.50 32.76 14.53
C LYS A 68 32.25 32.67 13.01
N LYS A 69 31.71 33.73 12.42
CA LYS A 69 31.34 33.82 10.99
C LYS A 69 32.35 33.08 10.11
N TYR A 70 31.85 32.37 9.11
CA TYR A 70 32.65 31.60 8.15
C TYR A 70 33.85 32.43 7.68
N ASP A 71 35.05 31.97 8.04
CA ASP A 71 36.32 32.59 7.68
C ASP A 71 36.87 31.81 6.47
N PRO A 72 36.82 32.38 5.25
CA PRO A 72 37.20 31.68 4.03
C PRO A 72 38.69 31.26 4.04
N ALA A 73 39.53 31.89 4.86
CA ALA A 73 40.94 31.52 5.03
C ALA A 73 41.15 30.26 5.89
N LYS A 74 40.17 29.89 6.73
CA LYS A 74 40.19 28.68 7.59
C LYS A 74 39.24 27.59 7.10
N ALA A 75 38.67 27.75 5.91
CA ALA A 75 37.77 26.76 5.34
C ALA A 75 38.54 25.44 5.11
N PRO A 76 38.02 24.29 5.57
CA PRO A 76 38.63 23.01 5.23
C PRO A 76 38.64 22.84 3.71
N PRO A 77 39.67 22.18 3.14
CA PRO A 77 39.76 21.98 1.71
C PRO A 77 38.49 21.28 1.19
N LEU A 78 38.05 21.66 -0.03
CA LEU A 78 36.83 21.19 -0.69
C LEU A 78 36.68 19.65 -0.71
N PHE A 79 37.81 18.94 -0.61
CA PHE A 79 37.85 17.49 -0.49
C PHE A 79 38.54 17.13 0.82
N PRO A 80 37.93 16.31 1.69
CA PRO A 80 38.57 15.87 2.91
C PRO A 80 39.82 15.07 2.56
N ARG A 81 41.00 15.58 2.94
CA ARG A 81 42.27 14.88 2.77
C ARG A 81 42.22 13.61 3.63
N ILE A 82 42.06 12.46 2.98
CA ILE A 82 42.00 11.16 3.66
C ILE A 82 43.33 10.98 4.41
N HIS A 83 43.26 10.71 5.71
CA HIS A 83 44.46 10.58 6.54
C HIS A 83 45.32 9.40 6.02
N PRO A 84 46.65 9.50 5.94
CA PRO A 84 47.48 8.42 5.40
C PRO A 84 47.29 7.08 6.13
N LYS A 85 47.06 7.11 7.45
CA LYS A 85 46.70 5.90 8.24
C LYS A 85 45.40 5.22 7.78
N THR A 86 44.42 5.98 7.30
CA THR A 86 43.18 5.41 6.76
C THR A 86 43.37 4.80 5.38
N LEU A 87 44.30 5.32 4.57
CA LEU A 87 44.69 4.70 3.29
C LEU A 87 45.50 3.41 3.50
N ALA A 88 46.32 3.34 4.56
CA ALA A 88 47.13 2.18 4.89
C ALA A 88 46.41 1.13 5.77
N ALA A 89 45.11 1.30 6.05
CA ALA A 89 44.38 0.41 6.95
C ALA A 89 44.12 -0.95 6.29
N LYS A 90 44.62 -2.03 6.91
CA LYS A 90 44.33 -3.40 6.48
C LYS A 90 42.86 -3.74 6.76
N THR A 91 42.22 -4.43 5.82
CA THR A 91 40.83 -4.90 5.97
C THR A 91 40.72 -5.85 7.17
N THR A 92 39.81 -5.56 8.09
CA THR A 92 39.52 -6.47 9.22
C THR A 92 38.74 -7.70 8.75
N LYS A 93 38.84 -8.81 9.48
CA LYS A 93 38.07 -10.04 9.19
C LYS A 93 36.57 -9.76 9.07
N ARG A 94 36.04 -8.91 9.95
CA ARG A 94 34.63 -8.47 9.92
C ARG A 94 34.24 -7.79 8.60
N ILE A 95 35.10 -6.95 8.03
CA ILE A 95 34.84 -6.29 6.74
C ILE A 95 34.81 -7.34 5.61
N ASN A 96 35.73 -8.29 5.64
CA ASN A 96 35.75 -9.39 4.67
C ASN A 96 34.51 -10.28 4.79
N ASP A 97 34.06 -10.57 6.01
CA ASP A 97 32.84 -11.34 6.28
C ASP A 97 31.57 -10.64 5.80
N LEU A 98 31.52 -9.31 5.93
CA LEU A 98 30.41 -8.48 5.44
C LEU A 98 30.43 -8.31 3.92
N ALA A 99 31.61 -8.39 3.29
CA ALA A 99 31.77 -8.32 1.84
C ALA A 99 31.35 -9.63 1.15
N LEU A 100 31.31 -10.75 1.87
CA LEU A 100 30.82 -12.00 1.32
C LEU A 100 29.28 -12.02 1.27
N PRO A 101 28.67 -12.51 0.16
CA PRO A 101 27.24 -12.74 0.12
C PRO A 101 26.81 -13.62 1.29
N THR A 102 25.70 -13.26 1.96
CA THR A 102 25.16 -13.98 3.13
C THR A 102 24.96 -15.48 2.92
N LYS A 103 24.83 -15.95 1.68
CA LYS A 103 24.74 -17.37 1.34
C LYS A 103 26.09 -18.11 1.44
N ARG A 104 27.23 -17.42 1.23
CA ARG A 104 28.57 -18.00 1.32
C ARG A 104 29.04 -18.22 2.76
N THR A 105 28.64 -17.37 3.71
CA THR A 105 28.96 -17.57 5.15
C THR A 105 28.27 -18.80 5.71
N LEU A 106 27.04 -19.09 5.26
CA LEU A 106 26.33 -20.33 5.61
C LEU A 106 27.10 -21.57 5.12
N LEU A 107 27.60 -21.55 3.88
CA LEU A 107 28.41 -22.65 3.33
C LEU A 107 29.78 -22.79 4.02
N ALA A 108 30.42 -21.69 4.39
CA ALA A 108 31.66 -21.71 5.17
C ALA A 108 31.43 -22.33 6.57
N ASN A 109 30.32 -22.00 7.21
CA ASN A 109 29.90 -22.55 8.51
C ASN A 109 29.34 -23.98 8.42
N MET A 110 29.07 -24.49 7.21
CA MET A 110 28.70 -25.89 6.97
C MET A 110 29.92 -26.82 6.84
N ARG A 111 31.15 -26.29 6.89
CA ARG A 111 32.34 -27.13 7.02
C ARG A 111 32.37 -27.72 8.43
N PHE A 112 32.06 -29.00 8.53
CA PHE A 112 32.14 -29.76 9.77
C PHE A 112 33.61 -29.87 10.21
N PRO A 113 33.97 -29.56 11.47
CA PRO A 113 35.30 -29.88 11.97
C PRO A 113 35.43 -31.41 12.03
N THR A 114 36.33 -31.96 11.24
CA THR A 114 36.59 -33.41 11.12
C THR A 114 37.19 -34.03 12.38
N SER A 115 37.64 -33.22 13.35
CA SER A 115 38.31 -33.65 14.58
C SER A 115 37.42 -33.74 15.83
N ALA A 116 36.12 -33.44 15.73
CA ALA A 116 35.22 -33.46 16.88
C ALA A 116 34.48 -34.80 17.03
N ASN A 117 34.38 -35.29 18.28
CA ASN A 117 33.73 -36.55 18.65
C ASN A 117 32.31 -36.67 18.02
N ILE A 118 32.14 -37.65 17.12
CA ILE A 118 30.99 -37.78 16.20
C ILE A 118 29.66 -37.86 16.95
N ALA A 119 29.63 -38.50 18.12
CA ALA A 119 28.41 -38.60 18.94
C ALA A 119 27.95 -37.21 19.42
N SER A 120 28.88 -36.36 19.84
CA SER A 120 28.58 -35.00 20.33
C SER A 120 28.10 -34.08 19.20
N THR A 121 28.67 -34.22 18.01
CA THR A 121 28.26 -33.43 16.83
C THR A 121 26.89 -33.86 16.34
N LEU A 122 26.59 -35.16 16.32
CA LEU A 122 25.26 -35.70 16.02
C LEU A 122 24.22 -35.20 17.03
N LEU A 123 24.53 -35.18 18.33
CA LEU A 123 23.63 -34.65 19.36
C LEU A 123 23.36 -33.14 19.16
N ARG A 124 24.38 -32.38 18.77
CA ARG A 124 24.26 -30.94 18.48
C ARG A 124 23.43 -30.68 17.21
N VAL A 125 23.60 -31.49 16.17
CA VAL A 125 22.75 -31.48 14.96
C VAL A 125 21.31 -31.86 15.31
N GLN A 126 21.13 -32.88 16.15
CA GLN A 126 19.81 -33.31 16.61
C GLN A 126 19.07 -32.22 17.40
N LYS A 127 19.79 -31.48 18.24
CA LYS A 127 19.26 -30.34 19.02
C LYS A 127 19.30 -29.00 18.27
N SER A 128 19.84 -28.96 17.05
CA SER A 128 20.03 -27.72 16.30
C SER A 128 18.69 -27.04 15.99
N ARG A 129 18.69 -25.71 16.02
CA ARG A 129 17.55 -24.89 15.59
C ARG A 129 17.14 -25.22 14.15
N TYR A 130 18.11 -25.55 13.29
CA TYR A 130 17.87 -25.89 11.89
C TYR A 130 17.11 -27.21 11.73
N ARG A 131 17.47 -28.27 12.46
CA ARG A 131 16.72 -29.54 12.42
C ARG A 131 15.30 -29.36 12.96
N ARG A 132 15.14 -28.60 14.05
CA ARG A 132 13.81 -28.25 14.58
C ARG A 132 12.99 -27.47 13.54
N TYR A 133 13.58 -26.48 12.88
CA TYR A 133 12.93 -25.74 11.80
C TYR A 133 12.51 -26.65 10.64
N ARG A 134 13.39 -27.53 10.18
CA ARG A 134 13.09 -28.50 9.10
C ARG A 134 11.96 -29.46 9.49
N PHE A 135 11.95 -29.93 10.74
CA PHE A 135 10.86 -30.73 11.28
C PHE A 135 9.52 -29.97 11.27
N PHE A 136 9.50 -28.71 11.70
CA PHE A 136 8.29 -27.89 11.65
C PHE A 136 7.82 -27.57 10.23
N CYS A 137 8.75 -27.34 9.29
CA CYS A 137 8.41 -27.18 7.87
C CYS A 137 7.76 -28.44 7.30
N ASN A 138 8.35 -29.61 7.56
CA ASN A 138 7.81 -30.88 7.10
C ASN A 138 6.44 -31.18 7.74
N ALA A 139 6.30 -30.98 9.05
CA ALA A 139 5.04 -31.14 9.76
C ALA A 139 3.96 -30.17 9.24
N ARG A 140 4.33 -28.93 8.89
CA ARG A 140 3.43 -27.97 8.26
C ARG A 140 2.99 -28.44 6.87
N GLN A 141 3.93 -28.88 6.03
CA GLN A 141 3.62 -29.43 4.71
C GLN A 141 2.69 -30.64 4.80
N GLN A 142 2.94 -31.55 5.75
CA GLN A 142 2.06 -32.71 5.99
C GLN A 142 0.64 -32.27 6.41
N ARG A 143 0.51 -31.27 7.28
CA ARG A 143 -0.80 -30.72 7.67
C ARG A 143 -1.52 -30.07 6.47
N GLU A 144 -0.80 -29.33 5.65
CA GLU A 144 -1.34 -28.71 4.43
C GLU A 144 -1.79 -29.78 3.42
N MET A 145 -1.00 -30.84 3.22
CA MET A 145 -1.36 -31.98 2.38
C MET A 145 -2.60 -32.71 2.90
N LYS A 146 -2.66 -33.01 4.21
CA LYS A 146 -3.84 -33.64 4.84
C LYS A 146 -5.09 -32.77 4.72
N ARG A 147 -4.95 -31.44 4.83
CA ARG A 147 -6.04 -30.49 4.62
C ARG A 147 -6.50 -30.49 3.16
N LYS A 148 -5.57 -30.47 2.20
CA LYS A 148 -5.89 -30.57 0.76
C LYS A 148 -6.62 -31.87 0.44
N GLN A 149 -6.15 -33.01 0.96
CA GLN A 149 -6.81 -34.31 0.81
C GLN A 149 -8.23 -34.31 1.38
N ARG A 150 -8.45 -33.74 2.57
CA ARG A 150 -9.79 -33.61 3.17
C ARG A 150 -10.72 -32.75 2.31
N ILE A 151 -10.22 -31.66 1.73
CA ILE A 151 -10.99 -30.80 0.82
C ILE A 151 -11.33 -31.56 -0.46
N LEU A 152 -10.35 -32.23 -1.08
CA LEU A 152 -10.55 -33.05 -2.27
C LEU A 152 -11.56 -34.18 -2.02
N ALA A 153 -11.50 -34.85 -0.87
CA ALA A 153 -12.46 -35.89 -0.52
C ALA A 153 -13.89 -35.33 -0.35
N LYS A 154 -14.04 -34.12 0.21
CA LYS A 154 -15.35 -33.44 0.28
C LYS A 154 -15.86 -33.05 -1.10
N LEU A 155 -14.98 -32.56 -1.99
CA LEU A 155 -15.34 -32.20 -3.36
C LEU A 155 -15.75 -33.44 -4.18
N ARG A 156 -15.00 -34.55 -4.08
CA ARG A 156 -15.35 -35.83 -4.71
C ARG A 156 -16.69 -36.41 -4.25
N ARG A 157 -17.14 -36.09 -3.03
CA ARG A 157 -18.47 -36.48 -2.54
C ARG A 157 -19.59 -35.58 -3.06
N ALA A 158 -19.27 -34.33 -3.39
CA ALA A 158 -20.25 -33.32 -3.79
C ALA A 158 -20.47 -33.27 -5.31
N ILE A 159 -19.46 -33.64 -6.09
CA ILE A 159 -19.48 -33.61 -7.56
C ILE A 159 -19.75 -35.03 -8.08
N LYS A 160 -20.60 -35.15 -9.11
CA LYS A 160 -20.86 -36.43 -9.77
C LYS A 160 -19.57 -36.94 -10.44
N PRO A 161 -19.35 -38.27 -10.50
CA PRO A 161 -18.14 -38.83 -11.10
C PRO A 161 -17.91 -38.38 -12.55
N ASP A 162 -18.99 -38.26 -13.35
CA ASP A 162 -18.91 -37.86 -14.76
C ASP A 162 -18.50 -36.38 -14.98
N GLU A 163 -18.70 -35.53 -13.96
CA GLU A 163 -18.39 -34.10 -14.03
C GLU A 163 -17.04 -33.76 -13.38
N TRP A 164 -16.37 -34.75 -12.76
CA TRP A 164 -15.13 -34.54 -12.01
C TRP A 164 -13.96 -34.12 -12.90
N GLU A 165 -13.85 -34.72 -14.08
CA GLU A 165 -12.79 -34.41 -15.05
C GLU A 165 -12.93 -32.98 -15.58
N HIS A 166 -14.15 -32.59 -15.95
CA HIS A 166 -14.45 -31.22 -16.37
C HIS A 166 -14.20 -30.20 -15.25
N HIS A 167 -14.53 -30.54 -13.99
CA HIS A 167 -14.24 -29.67 -12.85
C HIS A 167 -12.74 -29.45 -12.64
N MET A 168 -11.92 -30.50 -12.81
CA MET A 168 -10.47 -30.40 -12.69
C MET A 168 -9.85 -29.56 -13.82
N GLU A 169 -10.35 -29.72 -15.05
CA GLU A 169 -9.92 -28.93 -16.22
C GLU A 169 -10.24 -27.43 -16.02
N VAL A 170 -11.45 -27.11 -15.54
CA VAL A 170 -11.83 -25.72 -15.21
C VAL A 170 -10.94 -25.14 -14.11
N LEU A 171 -10.62 -25.92 -13.07
CA LEU A 171 -9.71 -25.47 -12.02
C LEU A 171 -8.29 -25.21 -12.56
N GLU A 172 -7.80 -26.04 -13.48
CA GLU A 172 -6.49 -25.85 -14.11
C GLU A 172 -6.46 -24.53 -14.90
N ILE A 173 -7.47 -24.29 -15.73
CA ILE A 173 -7.64 -23.03 -16.50
C ILE A 173 -7.70 -21.82 -15.56
N LEU A 174 -8.45 -21.91 -14.46
CA LEU A 174 -8.56 -20.82 -13.49
C LEU A 174 -7.28 -20.60 -12.68
N SER A 175 -6.50 -21.67 -12.44
CA SER A 175 -5.25 -21.63 -11.69
C SER A 175 -4.07 -21.11 -12.51
N ALA A 176 -4.15 -21.22 -13.84
CA ALA A 176 -3.15 -20.70 -14.75
C ALA A 176 -2.98 -19.17 -14.54
N PRO A 177 -1.74 -18.68 -14.37
CA PRO A 177 -1.50 -17.26 -14.21
C PRO A 177 -1.92 -16.52 -15.48
N LYS A 178 -2.72 -15.48 -15.32
CA LYS A 178 -3.22 -14.68 -16.44
C LYS A 178 -2.10 -13.86 -17.04
N VAL A 179 -1.64 -14.28 -18.21
CA VAL A 179 -0.58 -13.62 -18.95
C VAL A 179 -1.17 -12.35 -19.57
N PRO A 180 -0.73 -11.14 -19.17
CA PRO A 180 -1.23 -9.93 -19.80
C PRO A 180 -0.87 -9.93 -21.29
N PRO A 181 -1.74 -9.45 -22.17
CA PRO A 181 -1.45 -9.39 -23.60
C PRO A 181 -0.18 -8.56 -23.80
N LYS A 182 0.71 -9.04 -24.68
CA LYS A 182 1.95 -8.33 -25.00
C LYS A 182 1.59 -6.91 -25.50
N PRO A 183 2.21 -5.85 -24.94
CA PRO A 183 1.91 -4.50 -25.38
C PRO A 183 2.21 -4.36 -26.87
N ARG A 184 1.30 -3.72 -27.61
CA ARG A 184 1.52 -3.45 -29.04
C ARG A 184 2.80 -2.61 -29.17
N PRO A 185 3.69 -2.92 -30.13
CA PRO A 185 4.91 -2.16 -30.32
C PRO A 185 4.56 -0.69 -30.59
N ILE A 186 5.07 0.21 -29.75
CA ILE A 186 4.89 1.66 -29.93
C ILE A 186 5.66 2.04 -31.20
N LYS A 187 4.93 2.44 -32.25
CA LYS A 187 5.54 2.98 -33.47
C LYS A 187 6.37 4.21 -33.08
N LYS A 188 7.70 4.14 -33.22
CA LYS A 188 8.58 5.29 -33.02
C LYS A 188 8.11 6.39 -33.98
N LYS A 189 7.79 7.58 -33.46
CA LYS A 189 7.44 8.73 -34.30
C LYS A 189 8.64 9.01 -35.21
N LYS A 190 8.41 9.09 -36.53
CA LYS A 190 9.44 9.46 -37.50
C LYS A 190 10.04 10.81 -37.09
N TRP A 191 11.36 10.92 -37.15
CA TRP A 191 12.08 12.17 -36.90
C TRP A 191 11.54 13.25 -37.83
N ARG A 192 11.20 14.41 -37.28
CA ARG A 192 10.76 15.58 -38.06
C ARG A 192 11.92 16.57 -38.13
N PRO A 193 12.16 17.20 -39.29
CA PRO A 193 13.17 18.23 -39.41
C PRO A 193 12.87 19.40 -38.47
N PHE A 194 13.94 20.05 -38.03
CA PHE A 194 13.91 21.19 -37.13
C PHE A 194 13.22 22.39 -37.80
N ASN A 195 12.15 22.89 -37.19
CA ASN A 195 11.39 24.03 -37.72
C ASN A 195 11.79 25.31 -36.99
N VAL A 196 12.53 26.17 -37.67
CA VAL A 196 13.09 27.43 -37.13
C VAL A 196 11.99 28.39 -36.70
N ARG A 197 10.91 28.51 -37.50
CA ARG A 197 9.75 29.36 -37.18
C ARG A 197 9.07 28.96 -35.88
N ARG A 198 8.97 27.65 -35.63
CA ARG A 198 8.40 27.14 -34.38
C ARG A 198 9.30 27.45 -33.18
N LEU A 199 10.62 27.46 -33.36
CA LEU A 199 11.52 27.86 -32.28
C LEU A 199 11.31 29.34 -31.95
N GLU A 200 11.22 30.19 -32.97
CA GLU A 200 10.93 31.63 -32.80
C GLU A 200 9.58 31.86 -32.12
N GLU A 201 8.52 31.15 -32.52
CA GLU A 201 7.20 31.18 -31.86
C GLU A 201 7.22 30.71 -30.40
N LEU A 202 8.12 29.78 -30.05
CA LEU A 202 8.27 29.29 -28.67
C LEU A 202 9.19 30.19 -27.84
N ALA A 203 10.07 30.95 -28.50
CA ALA A 203 10.97 31.90 -27.87
C ALA A 203 10.28 33.22 -27.55
N THR A 204 9.20 33.56 -28.25
CA THR A 204 8.38 34.72 -27.88
C THR A 204 7.64 34.45 -26.56
N PRO A 205 7.68 35.39 -25.59
CA PRO A 205 6.96 35.23 -24.35
C PRO A 205 5.46 35.14 -24.67
N PRO A 206 4.71 34.22 -24.04
CA PRO A 206 3.29 34.09 -24.30
C PRO A 206 2.59 35.39 -23.88
N ALA A 207 2.14 36.17 -24.86
CA ALA A 207 1.30 37.32 -24.62
C ALA A 207 0.01 36.82 -23.97
N ARG A 208 -0.21 37.16 -22.70
CA ARG A 208 -1.50 36.90 -22.05
C ARG A 208 -2.48 37.93 -22.59
N GLU A 209 -3.18 37.58 -23.65
CA GLU A 209 -4.38 38.33 -24.04
C GLU A 209 -5.35 38.31 -22.85
N MET A 210 -5.53 39.47 -22.24
CA MET A 210 -6.55 39.62 -21.21
C MET A 210 -7.90 39.41 -21.89
N PRO A 211 -8.72 38.45 -21.42
CA PRO A 211 -10.02 38.23 -22.03
C PRO A 211 -10.81 39.52 -21.93
N VAL A 212 -11.36 39.97 -23.07
CA VAL A 212 -12.26 41.12 -23.10
C VAL A 212 -13.34 40.91 -22.05
N GLY A 213 -13.55 41.91 -21.19
CA GLY A 213 -14.51 41.85 -20.10
C GLY A 213 -15.86 41.43 -20.64
N ARG A 214 -16.36 40.27 -20.20
CA ARG A 214 -17.71 39.83 -20.55
C ARG A 214 -18.67 40.71 -19.78
N ASP A 215 -19.57 41.37 -20.50
CA ASP A 215 -20.67 42.12 -19.90
C ASP A 215 -21.46 41.20 -18.96
N PRO A 216 -21.57 41.53 -17.66
CA PRO A 216 -22.22 40.69 -16.65
C PRO A 216 -23.71 40.45 -16.94
N PHE A 217 -24.35 41.29 -17.74
CA PHE A 217 -25.77 41.17 -18.09
C PHE A 217 -26.01 40.52 -19.46
N LYS A 218 -24.95 40.34 -20.26
CA LYS A 218 -25.05 39.74 -21.59
C LYS A 218 -25.07 38.22 -21.49
N VAL A 219 -26.28 37.67 -21.50
CA VAL A 219 -26.52 36.22 -21.58
C VAL A 219 -26.07 35.71 -22.96
N PRO A 220 -25.33 34.58 -23.04
CA PRO A 220 -24.95 34.00 -24.33
C PRO A 220 -26.20 33.57 -25.11
N ILE A 221 -26.22 33.79 -26.43
CA ILE A 221 -27.37 33.51 -27.30
C ILE A 221 -27.81 32.04 -27.18
N THR A 222 -26.86 31.13 -26.98
CA THR A 222 -27.10 29.70 -26.79
C THR A 222 -27.88 29.37 -25.51
N ALA A 223 -27.81 30.22 -24.48
CA ALA A 223 -28.58 30.04 -23.25
C ALA A 223 -30.06 30.40 -23.42
N LEU A 224 -30.40 31.36 -24.31
CA LEU A 224 -31.79 31.69 -24.63
C LEU A 224 -32.49 30.55 -25.38
N THR A 225 -31.75 29.84 -26.22
CA THR A 225 -32.26 28.69 -27.00
C THR A 225 -32.03 27.34 -26.28
N TYR A 226 -31.52 27.34 -25.06
CA TYR A 226 -31.11 26.13 -24.38
C TYR A 226 -32.31 25.26 -24.01
N LYS A 227 -32.44 24.10 -24.66
CA LYS A 227 -33.34 23.04 -24.23
C LYS A 227 -32.64 22.19 -23.17
N ILE A 228 -33.20 22.19 -21.97
CA ILE A 228 -32.62 21.49 -20.83
C ILE A 228 -32.47 19.99 -21.14
N SER A 229 -31.28 19.43 -20.89
CA SER A 229 -31.07 18.00 -21.15
C SER A 229 -31.88 17.15 -20.17
N LYS A 230 -32.34 15.96 -20.63
CA LYS A 230 -33.04 15.00 -19.77
C LYS A 230 -32.27 14.68 -18.47
N ARG A 231 -30.93 14.66 -18.55
CA ARG A 231 -30.06 14.46 -17.40
C ARG A 231 -30.12 15.63 -16.41
N LEU A 232 -30.09 16.87 -16.89
CA LEU A 232 -30.15 18.05 -16.03
C LEU A 232 -31.51 18.19 -15.36
N LEU A 233 -32.62 17.90 -16.06
CA LEU A 233 -33.94 17.80 -15.42
C LEU A 233 -33.94 16.81 -14.26
N LYS A 234 -33.35 15.62 -14.45
CA LYS A 234 -33.26 14.60 -13.41
C LYS A 234 -32.41 15.03 -12.20
N ILE A 235 -31.45 15.93 -12.39
CA ILE A 235 -30.59 16.45 -11.31
C ILE A 235 -31.27 17.64 -10.61
N ALA A 236 -32.02 18.46 -11.34
CA ALA A 236 -32.71 19.63 -10.83
C ALA A 236 -33.79 19.26 -9.80
N PHE A 237 -34.46 18.12 -9.97
CA PHE A 237 -35.40 17.63 -8.97
C PHE A 237 -34.66 17.03 -7.76
N PRO A 238 -34.95 17.48 -6.52
CA PRO A 238 -34.38 16.89 -5.32
C PRO A 238 -34.80 15.43 -5.21
N LYS A 239 -33.85 14.55 -4.92
CA LYS A 239 -34.16 13.15 -4.62
C LYS A 239 -34.85 13.08 -3.26
N VAL A 240 -36.12 12.72 -3.24
CA VAL A 240 -36.83 12.39 -2.01
C VAL A 240 -36.11 11.19 -1.36
N PRO A 241 -35.57 11.33 -0.13
CA PRO A 241 -34.95 10.21 0.56
C PRO A 241 -36.03 9.14 0.84
N THR A 242 -35.83 7.91 0.37
CA THR A 242 -36.72 6.80 0.70
C THR A 242 -36.58 6.48 2.18
N GLU A 243 -37.64 6.71 2.97
CA GLU A 243 -37.67 6.51 4.42
C GLU A 243 -37.43 5.03 4.81
N ILE A 244 -37.82 4.11 3.93
CA ILE A 244 -37.68 2.67 4.14
C ILE A 244 -36.64 2.16 3.14
N MET A 245 -35.52 1.66 3.65
CA MET A 245 -34.59 0.89 2.82
C MET A 245 -35.24 -0.45 2.49
N PRO A 246 -35.34 -0.84 1.21
CA PRO A 246 -35.87 -2.15 0.86
C PRO A 246 -34.98 -3.25 1.46
N PRO A 247 -35.56 -4.39 1.88
CA PRO A 247 -34.81 -5.50 2.44
C PRO A 247 -33.77 -5.98 1.43
N ARG A 248 -32.55 -6.21 1.93
CA ARG A 248 -31.43 -6.67 1.08
C ARG A 248 -31.66 -8.13 0.72
N VAL A 249 -32.08 -8.39 -0.51
CA VAL A 249 -32.24 -9.76 -1.02
C VAL A 249 -30.88 -10.45 -1.01
N PRO A 250 -30.72 -11.57 -0.30
CA PRO A 250 -29.46 -12.30 -0.27
C PRO A 250 -29.09 -12.76 -1.70
N GLY A 251 -27.86 -12.44 -2.13
CA GLY A 251 -27.36 -12.74 -3.48
C GLY A 251 -27.57 -11.63 -4.52
N GLN A 252 -28.37 -10.59 -4.22
CA GLN A 252 -28.57 -9.48 -5.15
C GLN A 252 -27.30 -8.62 -5.28
N VAL A 253 -26.71 -8.64 -6.48
CA VAL A 253 -25.53 -7.85 -6.84
C VAL A 253 -25.98 -6.45 -7.30
N SER A 254 -25.14 -5.44 -7.08
CA SER A 254 -25.47 -4.09 -7.57
C SER A 254 -25.63 -4.08 -9.10
N PRO A 255 -26.58 -3.34 -9.68
CA PRO A 255 -26.76 -3.26 -11.14
C PRO A 255 -25.51 -2.81 -11.88
N ALA A 256 -24.66 -2.01 -11.22
CA ALA A 256 -23.36 -1.60 -11.74
C ALA A 256 -22.38 -2.77 -11.88
N ALA A 257 -22.46 -3.78 -11.00
CA ALA A 257 -21.65 -4.99 -11.09
C ALA A 257 -22.10 -5.91 -12.24
N LEU A 258 -23.39 -5.88 -12.60
CA LEU A 258 -23.91 -6.59 -13.78
C LEU A 258 -23.56 -5.89 -15.09
N LYS A 259 -23.49 -4.55 -15.09
CA LYS A 259 -23.11 -3.74 -16.26
C LYS A 259 -21.61 -3.58 -16.45
N ALA A 260 -20.81 -3.83 -15.42
CA ALA A 260 -19.37 -3.79 -15.56
C ALA A 260 -18.98 -4.83 -16.61
N PRO A 261 -18.30 -4.43 -17.71
CA PRO A 261 -17.70 -5.43 -18.58
C PRO A 261 -16.85 -6.32 -17.68
N PRO A 262 -16.85 -7.65 -17.89
CA PRO A 262 -16.02 -8.54 -17.11
C PRO A 262 -14.62 -7.93 -17.15
N GLN A 263 -14.16 -7.46 -15.98
CA GLN A 263 -12.79 -7.06 -15.81
C GLN A 263 -12.03 -8.37 -15.97
N GLY A 264 -11.69 -8.66 -17.22
CA GLY A 264 -10.94 -9.82 -17.64
C GLY A 264 -9.66 -9.78 -16.85
N ARG A 265 -9.66 -10.55 -15.77
CA ARG A 265 -8.41 -11.14 -15.34
C ARG A 265 -8.22 -12.31 -16.31
#